data_AF-A0A938IX02-F1
#
_entry.id   AF-A0A938IX02-F1
#
_cell.length_a   1.000
_cell.length_b   1.000
_cell.length_c   1.000
_cell.angle_alpha   90.00
_cell.angle_beta   90.00
_cell.angle_gamma   90.00
#
_symmetry.space_group_name_H-M   'P 1'
#
loop_
_entity.id
_entity.type
_entity.pdbx_description
1 polymer ?
#
loop_
_entity_poly.entity_id
_entity_poly.type
_entity_poly.pdbx_seq_one_letter_code
_entity_poly.pdbx_strand_id
1 'polypeptide(L)'
;KLQPLMEATGGTARRLSTGGADTVSMPRVVELRDANRYGGSDWIGVRQTGASTLVGVEIAPLGLGLWAMLALVGAVVAAWAWEGRR
;
A
#
# COMPACT_ATOMS: atom_id res chain seq x y z
N LYS A 1 29.81 -15.32 -10.21
CA LYS A 1 29.54 -15.60 -8.78
C LYS A 1 28.07 -15.33 -8.36
N LEU A 2 27.08 -15.54 -9.24
CA LEU A 2 25.65 -15.35 -8.91
C LEU A 2 24.82 -16.65 -8.91
N GLN A 3 25.41 -17.74 -9.41
CA GLN A 3 24.75 -19.04 -9.55
C GLN A 3 24.10 -19.54 -8.25
N PRO A 4 24.77 -19.53 -7.07
CA PRO A 4 24.16 -20.06 -5.86
C PRO A 4 22.96 -19.23 -5.39
N LEU A 5 22.98 -17.92 -5.61
CA LEU A 5 21.87 -17.03 -5.26
C LEU A 5 20.66 -17.26 -6.18
N MET A 6 20.91 -17.49 -7.47
CA MET A 6 19.85 -17.80 -8.43
C MET A 6 19.17 -19.13 -8.08
N GLU A 7 19.94 -20.15 -7.72
CA GLU A 7 19.40 -21.46 -7.31
C GLU A 7 18.60 -21.36 -6.00
N ALA A 8 19.10 -20.63 -5.01
CA ALA A 8 18.41 -20.47 -3.73
C ALA A 8 17.10 -19.67 -3.83
N THR A 9 16.99 -18.74 -4.78
CA THR A 9 15.82 -17.85 -4.94
C THR A 9 14.88 -18.26 -6.06
N GLY A 10 15.29 -19.20 -6.93
CA GLY A 10 14.63 -19.49 -8.20
C GLY A 10 14.75 -18.35 -9.23
N GLY A 11 15.64 -17.38 -8.98
CA GLY A 11 15.84 -16.18 -9.81
C GLY A 11 16.73 -16.40 -11.03
N THR A 12 16.91 -15.34 -11.83
CA THR A 12 17.78 -15.37 -13.03
C THR A 12 18.74 -14.18 -13.08
N ALA A 13 19.94 -14.38 -13.61
CA ALA A 13 20.88 -13.32 -13.95
C ALA A 13 21.07 -13.29 -15.47
N ARG A 14 20.98 -12.11 -16.07
CA ARG A 14 21.21 -11.90 -17.51
C ARG A 14 21.93 -10.57 -17.72
N ARG A 15 22.67 -10.49 -18.82
CA ARG A 15 23.31 -9.25 -19.27
C ARG A 15 22.34 -8.47 -20.15
N LEU A 16 22.04 -7.22 -19.79
CA LEU A 16 21.12 -6.35 -20.55
C LEU A 16 21.84 -5.49 -21.59
N SER A 17 23.15 -5.27 -21.43
CA SER A 17 24.01 -4.54 -22.35
C SER A 17 25.48 -4.98 -22.22
N THR A 18 26.21 -4.91 -23.32
CA THR A 18 27.66 -5.15 -23.44
C THR A 18 28.51 -3.89 -23.26
N GLY A 19 27.89 -2.71 -23.17
CA GLY A 19 28.54 -1.40 -23.08
C GLY A 19 28.57 -0.65 -24.43
N GLY A 20 28.79 0.66 -24.39
CA GLY A 20 28.79 1.52 -25.59
C GLY A 20 27.40 1.99 -26.03
N ALA A 21 27.23 2.25 -27.33
CA ALA A 21 25.95 2.61 -27.95
C ALA A 21 25.05 1.39 -28.26
N ASP A 22 25.38 0.21 -27.72
CA ASP A 22 24.60 -1.01 -27.91
C ASP A 22 23.19 -0.88 -27.32
N THR A 23 22.20 -1.36 -28.07
CA THR A 23 20.80 -1.35 -27.67
C THR A 23 20.60 -2.21 -26.42
N VAL A 24 20.01 -1.63 -25.38
CA VAL A 24 19.67 -2.35 -24.14
C VAL A 24 18.51 -3.31 -24.43
N SER A 25 18.73 -4.60 -24.21
CA SER A 25 17.66 -5.60 -24.29
C SER A 25 16.95 -5.68 -22.95
N MET A 26 15.75 -5.09 -22.86
CA MET A 26 14.93 -5.12 -21.65
C MET A 26 13.92 -6.26 -21.70
N PRO A 27 14.00 -7.26 -20.80
CA PRO A 27 13.01 -8.33 -20.72
C PRO A 27 11.69 -7.82 -20.15
N ARG A 28 10.61 -8.56 -20.40
CA ARG A 28 9.33 -8.29 -19.76
C ARG A 28 9.43 -8.51 -18.25
N VAL A 29 8.92 -7.55 -17.46
CA VAL A 29 8.84 -7.67 -16.00
C VAL A 29 7.45 -8.13 -15.60
N VAL A 30 7.36 -9.16 -14.76
CA VAL A 30 6.09 -9.73 -14.29
C VAL A 30 6.12 -9.88 -12.77
N GLU A 31 5.05 -9.45 -12.11
CA GLU A 31 4.87 -9.69 -10.67
C GLU A 31 4.30 -11.09 -10.44
N LEU A 32 4.90 -11.85 -9.51
CA LEU A 32 4.44 -13.19 -9.12
C LEU A 32 4.33 -13.28 -7.60
N ARG A 33 3.22 -13.85 -7.13
CA ARG A 33 2.93 -14.00 -5.70
C ARG A 33 3.75 -15.14 -5.08
N ASP A 34 3.54 -16.35 -5.59
CA ASP A 34 4.34 -17.53 -5.22
C ASP A 34 4.66 -18.35 -6.46
N ALA A 35 5.94 -18.37 -6.82
CA ALA A 35 6.45 -19.15 -7.93
C ALA A 35 7.74 -19.87 -7.54
N ASN A 36 7.99 -21.02 -8.16
CA ASN A 36 9.25 -21.76 -7.98
C ASN A 36 10.38 -21.24 -8.90
N ARG A 37 10.03 -20.42 -9.90
CA ARG A 37 10.96 -19.76 -10.83
C ARG A 37 10.53 -18.33 -11.11
N TYR A 38 11.48 -17.41 -11.02
CA TYR A 38 11.32 -15.96 -11.24
C TYR A 38 12.07 -15.48 -12.49
N GLY A 39 12.01 -16.27 -13.57
CA GLY A 39 12.51 -15.87 -14.88
C GLY A 39 12.39 -16.95 -15.95
N GLY A 40 12.39 -16.51 -17.21
CA GLY A 40 12.35 -17.35 -18.41
C GLY A 40 13.10 -16.70 -19.57
N SER A 41 12.89 -17.20 -20.80
CA SER A 41 13.58 -16.71 -22.00
C SER A 41 13.43 -15.19 -22.20
N ASP A 42 12.20 -14.69 -22.16
CA ASP A 42 11.87 -13.28 -22.48
C ASP A 42 11.34 -12.47 -21.27
N TRP A 43 11.42 -13.01 -20.06
CA TRP A 43 10.85 -12.33 -18.88
C TRP A 43 11.62 -12.59 -17.59
N ILE A 44 11.45 -11.67 -16.64
CA ILE A 44 11.95 -11.75 -15.26
C ILE A 44 10.81 -11.51 -14.27
N GLY A 45 10.81 -12.28 -13.19
CA GLY A 45 9.79 -12.23 -12.15
C GLY A 45 10.22 -11.41 -10.94
N VAL A 46 9.31 -10.63 -10.38
CA VAL A 46 9.48 -9.99 -9.06
C VAL A 46 8.52 -10.65 -8.07
N ARG A 47 9.04 -11.11 -6.94
CA ARG A 47 8.22 -11.68 -5.85
C ARG A 47 7.46 -10.55 -5.14
N GLN A 48 6.15 -10.72 -4.99
CA GLN A 48 5.34 -9.85 -4.15
C GLN A 48 5.73 -10.09 -2.68
N THR A 49 6.47 -9.17 -2.07
CA THR A 49 7.03 -9.32 -0.70
C THR A 49 6.04 -8.97 0.41
N GLY A 50 4.77 -8.66 0.07
CA GLY A 50 3.73 -8.30 1.04
C GLY A 50 4.02 -7.01 1.83
N ALA A 51 5.08 -6.27 1.48
CA ALA A 51 5.50 -5.04 2.16
C ALA A 51 4.64 -3.82 1.79
N SER A 52 3.35 -4.03 1.55
CA SER A 52 2.39 -2.92 1.51
C SER A 52 2.06 -2.55 2.95
N THR A 53 2.61 -1.45 3.46
CA THR A 53 2.09 -0.83 4.67
C THR A 53 0.68 -0.36 4.36
N LEU A 54 -0.33 -1.09 4.85
CA LEU A 54 -1.68 -0.56 4.96
C LEU A 54 -1.58 0.62 5.93
N VAL A 55 -1.46 1.84 5.39
CA VAL A 55 -1.74 3.04 6.18
C VAL A 55 -3.24 2.97 6.46
N GLY A 56 -3.59 2.37 7.60
CA GLY A 56 -4.96 2.25 8.05
C GLY A 56 -5.58 3.63 8.03
N VAL A 57 -6.63 3.81 7.24
CA VAL A 57 -7.46 5.01 7.35
C VAL A 57 -8.11 4.92 8.72
N GLU A 58 -7.65 5.76 9.65
CA GLU A 58 -8.26 5.88 10.97
C GLU A 58 -9.59 6.62 10.80
N ILE A 59 -10.69 5.87 10.71
CA ILE A 59 -12.03 6.44 10.65
C ILE A 59 -12.42 6.83 12.07
N ALA A 60 -12.40 8.14 12.38
CA ALA A 60 -12.90 8.64 13.64
C ALA A 60 -14.41 8.36 13.75
N PRO A 61 -14.89 7.64 14.79
CA PRO A 61 -16.30 7.34 14.94
C PRO A 61 -17.11 8.61 15.28
N LEU A 62 -17.91 9.09 14.33
CA LEU A 62 -18.77 10.28 14.48
C LEU A 62 -19.89 10.13 15.53
N GLY A 63 -20.12 8.90 16.03
CA GLY A 63 -21.24 8.58 16.92
C GLY A 63 -21.25 9.38 18.23
N LEU A 64 -20.08 9.71 18.79
CA LEU A 64 -19.99 10.54 20.01
C LEU A 64 -20.26 12.03 19.73
N GLY A 65 -19.94 12.52 18.52
CA GLY A 65 -20.11 13.92 18.16
C GLY A 65 -21.58 14.36 18.12
N LEU A 66 -22.48 13.48 17.67
CA LEU A 66 -23.92 13.81 17.56
C LEU A 66 -24.59 13.98 18.92
N TRP A 67 -24.29 13.13 19.90
CA TRP A 67 -24.82 13.25 21.25
C TRP A 67 -24.32 14.51 21.97
N ALA A 68 -23.02 14.82 21.82
CA ALA A 68 -22.45 16.04 22.36
C ALA A 68 -23.08 17.30 21.74
N MET A 69 -23.32 17.29 20.42
CA MET A 69 -24.00 18.38 19.71
C MET A 69 -25.44 18.57 20.19
N LEU A 70 -26.21 17.48 20.33
CA LEU A 70 -27.58 17.54 20.83
C LEU A 70 -27.64 18.11 22.26
N ALA A 71 -26.72 17.68 23.12
CA ALA A 71 -26.62 18.20 24.48
C ALA A 71 -26.30 19.70 24.50
N LEU A 72 -25.38 20.15 23.63
CA LEU A 72 -25.02 21.58 23.51
C LEU A 72 -26.21 22.41 23.05
N VAL A 73 -26.91 22.00 21.99
CA VAL A 73 -28.11 22.68 21.49
C VAL A 73 -29.20 22.71 22.55
N GLY A 74 -29.43 21.59 23.24
CA GLY A 74 -30.39 21.50 24.33
C GLY A 74 -30.08 22.48 25.49
N ALA A 75 -28.81 22.61 25.87
CA ALA A 75 -28.39 23.55 26.90
C ALA A 75 -28.66 25.02 26.52
N VAL A 76 -28.39 25.40 25.26
CA VAL A 76 -28.67 26.75 24.75
C VAL A 76 -30.17 27.06 24.77
N VAL A 77 -31.00 26.12 24.29
CA VAL A 77 -32.46 26.27 24.30
C VAL A 77 -33.01 26.35 25.74
N ALA A 78 -32.50 25.52 26.65
CA ALA A 78 -32.91 25.53 28.05
C ALA A 78 -32.56 26.84 28.76
N ALA A 79 -31.36 27.38 28.52
CA ALA A 79 -30.93 28.67 29.05
C ALA A 79 -31.83 29.80 28.55
N TRP A 80 -32.12 29.82 27.24
CA TRP A 80 -33.02 30.82 26.65
C TRP A 80 -34.44 30.73 27.22
N ALA A 81 -34.99 29.52 27.35
CA ALA A 81 -36.30 29.32 27.94
C ALA A 81 -36.36 29.66 29.44
N TRP A 82 -35.26 29.55 30.18
CA TRP A 82 -35.19 29.97 31.57
C TRP A 82 -35.16 31.49 31.70
N GLU A 83 -34.35 32.16 30.88
CA GLU A 83 -34.27 33.62 30.85
C GLU A 83 -35.59 34.25 30.39
N GLY A 84 -36.23 33.70 29.36
CA GLY A 84 -37.53 34.20 28.88
C GLY A 84 -38.71 33.94 29.82
N ARG A 85 -38.52 33.15 30.89
CA ARG A 85 -39.52 32.92 31.94
C ARG A 85 -39.27 33.77 33.20
N ARG A 86 -38.11 34.41 33.30
CA ARG A 86 -37.81 35.43 34.31
C ARG A 86 -38.23 36.81 33.80
#